data_AF-A0A524BKD3-F1
#
_entry.id   AF-A0A524BKD3-F1
#
_cell.length_a   1.000
_cell.length_b   1.000
_cell.length_c   1.000
_cell.angle_alpha   90.00
_cell.angle_beta   90.00
_cell.angle_gamma   90.00
#
_symmetry.space_group_name_H-M   'P 1'
#
loop_
_entity.id
_entity.type
_entity.pdbx_description
1 polymer ?
#
loop_
_entity_poly.entity_id
_entity_poly.type
_entity_poly.pdbx_seq_one_letter_code
_entity_poly.pdbx_strand_id
1 'polypeptide(L)'
;MSNKPIYAVGEPIEVSWTDGPANRWDWIGVFRAKAPDPESDDYLLWSYVGGHDAGAIPPSVAGSMVLGPDSEGKPWPLPPGTYRIHYLLTDEYTSAAYVDVTVE
;
A
#
# COMPACT_ATOMS: atom_id res chain seq x y z
N MET A 1 4.86 -2.69 -5.02
CA MET A 1 5.51 -3.99 -4.77
C MET A 1 6.63 -3.79 -3.75
N SER A 2 6.55 -4.54 -2.65
CA SER A 2 7.51 -4.45 -1.55
C SER A 2 8.84 -5.11 -1.95
N ASN A 3 9.95 -4.59 -1.41
CA ASN A 3 11.30 -5.12 -1.65
C ASN A 3 11.67 -6.31 -0.74
N LYS A 4 10.82 -6.67 0.23
CA LYS A 4 11.05 -7.77 1.17
C LYS A 4 9.76 -8.57 1.44
N PRO A 5 9.81 -9.91 1.41
CA PRO A 5 8.63 -10.72 1.72
C PRO A 5 8.35 -10.82 3.23
N ILE A 6 9.31 -10.49 4.10
CA ILE A 6 9.23 -10.67 5.55
C ILE A 6 9.76 -9.40 6.25
N TYR A 7 9.04 -8.94 7.27
CA TYR A 7 9.33 -7.76 8.09
C TYR A 7 9.24 -8.10 9.56
N ALA A 8 10.06 -7.47 10.40
CA ALA A 8 9.89 -7.58 11.85
C ALA A 8 8.65 -6.81 12.33
N VAL A 9 8.06 -7.20 13.45
CA VAL A 9 7.00 -6.40 14.10
C VAL A 9 7.47 -4.97 14.34
N GLY A 10 6.79 -4.00 13.72
CA GLY A 10 7.13 -2.58 13.80
C GLY A 10 8.25 -2.12 12.85
N GLU A 11 8.77 -3.00 12.00
CA GLU A 11 9.61 -2.61 10.87
C GLU A 11 8.76 -1.90 9.81
N PRO A 12 9.12 -0.66 9.40
CA PRO A 12 8.44 0.03 8.32
C PRO A 12 8.51 -0.76 7.00
N ILE A 13 7.39 -0.85 6.31
CA ILE A 13 7.26 -1.60 5.06
C ILE A 13 7.45 -0.64 3.89
N GLU A 14 8.58 -0.78 3.19
CA GLU A 14 8.85 -0.06 1.95
C GLU A 14 8.09 -0.69 0.78
N VAL A 15 7.29 0.12 0.09
CA VAL A 15 6.53 -0.27 -1.11
C VAL A 15 6.96 0.62 -2.27
N SER A 16 7.37 0.02 -3.38
CA SER A 16 7.74 0.76 -4.60
C SER A 16 6.97 0.27 -5.82
N TRP A 17 6.66 1.14 -6.77
CA TRP A 17 5.99 0.80 -8.03
C TRP A 17 6.71 1.48 -9.18
N THR A 18 6.57 0.91 -10.38
CA THR A 18 7.27 1.40 -11.58
C THR A 18 6.36 1.58 -12.79
N ASP A 19 5.09 1.19 -12.69
CA ASP A 19 4.10 1.26 -13.78
C ASP A 19 2.69 1.59 -13.21
N GLY A 20 2.63 2.63 -12.38
CA GLY A 20 1.37 3.16 -11.87
C GLY A 20 0.68 4.01 -12.95
N PRO A 21 -0.66 3.95 -13.07
CA PRO A 21 -1.42 4.81 -13.97
C PRO A 21 -1.36 6.31 -13.61
N ALA A 22 -0.70 6.64 -12.49
CA ALA A 22 -0.38 7.99 -12.05
C ALA A 22 -1.62 8.85 -11.77
N ASN A 23 -2.68 8.24 -11.20
CA ASN A 23 -3.84 9.01 -10.82
C ASN A 23 -3.61 9.70 -9.48
N ARG A 24 -4.19 10.88 -9.35
CA ARG A 24 -4.06 11.72 -8.16
C ARG A 24 -4.55 11.05 -6.87
N TRP A 25 -5.53 10.16 -6.99
CA TRP A 25 -6.17 9.48 -5.87
C TRP A 25 -5.79 8.01 -5.78
N ASP A 26 -4.66 7.62 -6.38
CA ASP A 26 -4.12 6.30 -6.14
C ASP A 26 -3.66 6.19 -4.68
N TRP A 27 -3.95 5.04 -4.07
CA TRP A 27 -3.67 4.79 -2.67
C TRP A 27 -3.19 3.36 -2.47
N ILE A 28 -2.41 3.15 -1.42
CA ILE A 28 -1.95 1.82 -1.03
C ILE A 28 -2.63 1.45 0.27
N GLY A 29 -3.29 0.29 0.26
CA GLY A 29 -4.00 -0.28 1.40
C GLY A 29 -3.38 -1.59 1.86
N VAL A 30 -3.31 -1.79 3.17
CA VAL A 30 -2.81 -3.02 3.81
C VAL A 30 -3.99 -3.80 4.36
N PHE A 31 -4.16 -5.01 3.85
CA PHE A 31 -5.22 -5.93 4.24
C PHE A 31 -4.61 -7.18 4.86
N ARG A 32 -5.39 -7.93 5.62
CA ARG A 32 -4.94 -9.23 6.11
C ARG A 32 -4.96 -10.23 4.94
N ALA A 33 -3.97 -11.10 4.81
CA ALA A 33 -3.97 -12.07 3.72
C ALA A 33 -5.18 -13.04 3.76
N LYS A 34 -5.78 -13.23 4.94
CA LYS A 34 -7.03 -14.00 5.13
C LYS A 34 -8.31 -13.26 4.73
N ALA A 35 -8.22 -11.95 4.56
CA ALA A 35 -9.30 -11.01 4.24
C ALA A 35 -8.73 -9.91 3.31
N PRO A 36 -8.31 -10.28 2.09
CA PRO A 36 -7.58 -9.39 1.19
C PRO A 36 -8.50 -8.65 0.21
N ASP A 37 -9.82 -8.76 0.31
CA ASP A 37 -10.72 -8.15 -0.66
C ASP A 37 -10.94 -6.67 -0.31
N PRO A 38 -10.41 -5.72 -1.10
CA PRO A 38 -10.59 -4.31 -0.80
C PRO A 38 -12.07 -3.85 -0.87
N GLU A 39 -12.95 -4.56 -1.58
CA GLU A 39 -14.37 -4.21 -1.68
C GLU A 39 -15.19 -4.69 -0.47
N SER A 40 -14.73 -5.73 0.21
CA SER A 40 -15.50 -6.43 1.25
C SER A 40 -14.83 -6.41 2.63
N ASP A 41 -13.51 -6.24 2.68
CA ASP A 41 -12.70 -6.33 3.90
C ASP A 41 -12.14 -4.96 4.32
N ASP A 42 -11.88 -4.82 5.63
CA ASP A 42 -11.29 -3.61 6.18
C ASP A 42 -9.77 -3.57 5.96
N TYR A 43 -9.27 -2.42 5.50
CA TYR A 43 -7.84 -2.13 5.53
C TYR A 43 -7.39 -1.79 6.96
N LEU A 44 -6.20 -2.24 7.33
CA LEU A 44 -5.57 -1.95 8.62
C LEU A 44 -4.80 -0.64 8.57
N LEU A 45 -4.04 -0.46 7.50
CA LEU A 45 -3.23 0.72 7.25
C LEU A 45 -3.43 1.14 5.81
N TRP A 46 -3.31 2.42 5.55
CA TRP A 46 -3.36 2.94 4.20
C TRP A 46 -2.56 4.24 4.11
N SER A 47 -2.17 4.58 2.90
CA SER A 47 -1.55 5.86 2.61
C SER A 47 -1.80 6.24 1.16
N TYR A 48 -2.04 7.53 0.91
CA TYR A 48 -2.10 8.02 -0.45
C TYR A 48 -0.74 7.92 -1.10
N VAL A 49 -0.72 7.54 -2.38
CA VAL A 49 0.50 7.47 -3.17
C VAL A 49 1.16 8.84 -3.39
N GLY A 50 0.45 9.92 -3.05
CA GLY A 50 1.05 11.16 -2.55
C GLY A 50 2.16 11.72 -3.44
N GLY A 51 1.86 11.93 -4.73
CA GLY A 51 2.88 12.40 -5.67
C GLY A 51 2.37 13.09 -6.93
N HIS A 52 1.06 13.26 -7.09
CA HIS A 52 0.52 13.97 -8.24
C HIS A 52 0.01 15.33 -7.79
N ASP A 53 0.91 16.31 -7.72
CA ASP A 53 0.52 17.65 -8.13
C ASP A 53 -0.11 17.50 -9.51
N ALA A 54 -1.43 17.65 -9.57
CA ALA A 54 -2.19 17.51 -10.81
C ALA A 54 -1.52 18.40 -11.87
N GLY A 55 -0.90 17.80 -12.89
CA GLY A 55 -0.24 18.53 -13.98
C GLY A 55 1.29 18.43 -14.06
N ALA A 56 1.97 17.59 -13.25
CA ALA A 56 3.37 17.25 -13.52
C ALA A 56 3.49 16.46 -14.84
N ILE A 57 4.18 17.03 -15.83
CA ILE A 57 4.47 16.37 -17.12
C ILE A 57 5.98 16.09 -17.19
N PRO A 58 6.41 14.82 -17.42
CA PRO A 58 5.59 13.62 -17.55
C PRO A 58 5.06 13.11 -16.19
N PRO A 59 3.93 12.39 -16.16
CA PRO A 59 3.44 11.77 -14.94
C PRO A 59 4.47 10.77 -14.42
N SER A 60 4.81 10.88 -13.13
CA SER A 60 5.65 9.88 -12.46
C SER A 60 4.88 8.57 -12.31
N VAL A 61 5.14 7.62 -13.20
CA VAL A 61 4.58 6.25 -13.16
C VAL A 61 5.32 5.35 -12.16
N ALA A 62 6.42 5.85 -11.59
CA ALA A 62 7.23 5.15 -10.61
C ALA A 62 7.37 5.97 -9.32
N GLY A 63 7.36 5.30 -8.19
CA GLY A 63 7.54 5.92 -6.89
C GLY A 63 7.72 4.88 -5.78
N SER A 64 7.97 5.38 -4.57
CA SER A 64 8.00 4.55 -3.37
C SER A 64 7.37 5.28 -2.20
N MET A 65 6.82 4.50 -1.27
CA MET A 65 6.35 4.98 0.02
C MET A 65 6.77 4.03 1.12
N VAL A 66 6.66 4.51 2.36
CA VAL A 66 6.92 3.73 3.56
C VAL A 66 5.62 3.64 4.34
N LEU A 67 5.17 2.41 4.61
CA LEU A 67 4.08 2.14 5.52
C LEU A 67 4.65 1.92 6.93
N GLY A 68 4.26 2.76 7.87
CA GLY A 68 4.95 2.90 9.14
C GLY A 68 4.07 3.52 10.23
N PRO A 69 4.68 4.03 11.32
CA PRO A 69 3.94 4.65 12.43
C PRO A 69 3.15 5.89 12.01
N ASP A 70 3.58 6.56 10.94
CA ASP A 70 2.93 7.76 10.40
C ASP A 70 1.89 7.42 9.31
N SER A 71 1.64 6.15 9.03
CA SER A 71 0.59 5.74 8.10
C SER A 71 -0.80 5.87 8.73
N GLU A 72 -1.78 6.16 7.89
CA GLU A 72 -3.16 6.24 8.31
C GLU A 72 -3.71 4.83 8.59
N GLY A 73 -4.67 4.75 9.52
CA GLY A 73 -5.24 3.48 9.97
C GLY A 73 -4.62 2.93 11.25
N LYS A 74 -5.16 1.81 11.74
CA LYS A 74 -4.72 1.10 12.94
C LYS A 74 -4.98 -0.41 12.78
N PRO A 75 -4.17 -1.29 13.38
CA PRO A 75 -3.11 -1.01 14.36
C PRO A 75 -1.70 -0.93 13.74
N TRP A 76 -0.91 0.05 14.18
CA TRP A 76 0.56 0.04 14.09
C TRP A 76 1.17 -0.16 15.49
N PRO A 77 2.20 -1.01 15.68
CA PRO A 77 2.79 -1.90 14.68
C PRO A 77 1.82 -3.00 14.25
N LEU A 78 1.96 -3.47 13.01
CA LEU A 78 1.18 -4.61 12.53
C LEU A 78 1.49 -5.84 13.40
N PRO A 79 0.47 -6.54 13.95
CA PRO A 79 0.68 -7.80 14.65
C PRO A 79 1.37 -8.83 13.75
N PRO A 80 2.05 -9.83 14.32
CA PRO A 80 2.56 -10.95 13.53
C PRO A 80 1.45 -11.59 12.69
N GLY A 81 1.74 -11.84 11.41
CA GLY A 81 0.78 -12.39 10.47
C GLY A 81 1.11 -12.07 9.02
N THR A 82 0.30 -12.61 8.12
CA THR A 82 0.41 -12.36 6.69
C THR A 82 -0.54 -11.26 6.25
N TYR A 83 -0.03 -10.36 5.42
CA TYR A 83 -0.74 -9.18 4.92
C TYR A 83 -0.61 -9.09 3.41
N ARG A 84 -1.67 -8.60 2.78
CA ARG A 84 -1.67 -8.26 1.36
C ARG A 84 -1.73 -6.74 1.22
N ILE A 85 -0.76 -6.20 0.50
CA ILE A 85 -0.67 -4.78 0.22
C ILE A 85 -1.17 -4.57 -1.20
N HIS A 86 -2.27 -3.82 -1.34
CA HIS A 86 -2.88 -3.49 -2.62
C HIS A 86 -2.45 -2.10 -3.08
N TYR A 87 -2.21 -1.96 -4.38
CA TYR A 87 -2.17 -0.69 -5.08
C TYR A 87 -3.55 -0.47 -5.71
N LEU A 88 -4.30 0.49 -5.16
CA LEU A 88 -5.70 0.75 -5.50
C LEU A 88 -5.81 2.04 -6.30
N LEU A 89 -6.66 2.02 -7.33
CA LEU A 89 -6.76 3.09 -8.31
C LEU A 89 -7.89 4.06 -8.00
N THR A 90 -7.62 5.36 -8.16
CA THR A 90 -8.66 6.41 -8.29
C THR A 90 -9.67 6.45 -7.13
N ASP A 91 -9.23 6.28 -5.88
CA ASP A 91 -10.10 6.20 -4.69
C ASP A 91 -11.15 5.06 -4.73
N GLU A 92 -11.03 4.14 -5.69
CA GLU A 92 -11.84 2.94 -5.77
C GLU A 92 -11.10 1.77 -5.12
N TYR A 93 -11.82 0.65 -4.96
CA TYR A 93 -11.28 -0.60 -4.47
C TYR A 93 -10.71 -1.49 -5.60
N THR A 94 -10.54 -0.94 -6.80
CA THR A 94 -9.93 -1.65 -7.93
C THR A 94 -8.43 -1.81 -7.72
N SER A 95 -8.00 -3.03 -7.43
CA SER A 95 -6.58 -3.38 -7.24
C SER A 95 -5.85 -3.53 -8.57
N ALA A 96 -4.91 -2.63 -8.87
CA ALA A 96 -4.02 -2.75 -10.03
C ALA A 96 -2.92 -3.80 -9.83
N ALA A 97 -2.38 -3.87 -8.61
CA ALA A 97 -1.34 -4.82 -8.23
C ALA A 97 -1.43 -5.10 -6.73
N TYR A 98 -0.92 -6.25 -6.31
CA TYR A 98 -0.78 -6.56 -4.91
C TYR A 98 0.52 -7.31 -4.63
N VAL A 99 0.94 -7.29 -3.37
CA VAL A 99 2.06 -8.08 -2.88
C VAL A 99 1.71 -8.65 -1.51
N ASP A 100 2.10 -9.90 -1.28
CA ASP A 100 1.96 -10.54 0.02
C ASP A 100 3.24 -10.38 0.83
N VAL A 101 3.09 -9.97 2.08
CA VAL A 101 4.18 -9.80 3.04
C VAL A 101 3.83 -10.52 4.34
N THR A 102 4.86 -10.92 5.08
CA THR A 102 4.72 -11.54 6.40
C THR A 102 5.37 -10.64 7.44
N VAL A 103 4.71 -10.45 8.57
CA VAL A 103 5.27 -9.80 9.75
C VAL A 103 5.49 -10.86 10.82
N GLU A 104 6.71 -10.96 11.35
CA GLU A 104 7.08 -11.91 12.41
C GLU A 104 7.96 -11.30 13.51
#